data_AF-A0A958DL41-F1
#
_entry.id   AF-A0A958DL41-F1
#
_cell.length_a   1.000
_cell.length_b   1.000
_cell.length_c   1.000
_cell.angle_alpha   90.00
_cell.angle_beta   90.00
_cell.angle_gamma   90.00
#
_symmetry.space_group_name_H-M   'P 1'
#
loop_
_entity.id
_entity.type
_entity.pdbx_description
1 polymer ?
#
loop_
_entity_poly.entity_id
_entity_poly.type
_entity_poly.pdbx_seq_one_letter_code
_entity_poly.pdbx_strand_id
1 'polypeptide(L)'
;QIAIDLMWDQFKKRHQEFQAKGYRLTDVETYNIENFRCYAGVWHEESDSQLVEKADGWDEFKAMWFQMKDQGYRLTDVEVYFENDRRKILGVWSSKETYEVRFQVNLTWQQLVEAWKKLAKEGFLLIDLEPYASRGTVRYVGIWKAGKDIKHRLWKASSWGEFRSKWREFGRAGYRLFDIEIFREAGIKKYTGIWSPGEDNYRMWVEAPWENFQVRKIQFELEGLYMVDLEVEDDPHRRFSGVWRHGHSRLREDPPSYKELRTGGE
;
A
#
# COMPACT_ATOMS: atom_id res chain seq x y z
N GLN A 1 -11.54 -6.48 -4.26
CA GLN A 1 -12.56 -5.40 -4.19
C GLN A 1 -11.83 -4.09 -4.01
N ILE A 2 -12.32 -2.98 -4.60
CA ILE A 2 -11.74 -1.64 -4.43
C ILE A 2 -12.87 -0.68 -4.07
N ALA A 3 -12.59 0.29 -3.20
CA ALA A 3 -13.44 1.44 -2.97
C ALA A 3 -12.56 2.69 -2.90
N ILE A 4 -13.03 3.79 -3.49
CA ILE A 4 -12.30 5.06 -3.58
C ILE A 4 -13.22 6.20 -3.15
N ASP A 5 -12.65 7.40 -3.01
CA ASP A 5 -13.35 8.65 -2.74
C ASP A 5 -14.20 8.62 -1.46
N LEU A 6 -13.76 7.85 -0.46
CA LEU A 6 -14.46 7.72 0.81
C LEU A 6 -13.96 8.76 1.80
N MET A 7 -14.86 9.46 2.47
CA MET A 7 -14.53 10.19 3.71
C MET A 7 -14.22 9.17 4.82
N TRP A 8 -13.52 9.60 5.88
CA TRP A 8 -13.06 8.69 6.94
C TRP A 8 -14.16 7.78 7.51
N ASP A 9 -15.32 8.34 7.85
CA ASP A 9 -16.42 7.56 8.44
C ASP A 9 -17.00 6.56 7.42
N GLN A 10 -17.05 6.93 6.14
CA GLN A 10 -17.48 6.05 5.06
C GLN A 10 -16.46 4.93 4.83
N PHE A 11 -15.16 5.23 4.91
CA PHE A 11 -14.09 4.25 4.82
C PHE A 11 -14.17 3.25 5.97
N LYS A 12 -14.32 3.73 7.21
CA LYS A 12 -14.45 2.85 8.41
C LYS A 12 -15.67 1.95 8.30
N LYS A 13 -16.82 2.49 7.88
CA LYS A 13 -18.03 1.70 7.64
C LYS A 13 -17.81 0.65 6.55
N ARG A 14 -17.20 1.03 5.42
CA ARG A 14 -16.91 0.11 4.31
C ARG A 14 -15.96 -1.01 4.75
N HIS A 15 -14.93 -0.67 5.51
CA HIS A 15 -13.97 -1.64 6.04
C HIS A 15 -14.67 -2.65 6.97
N GLN A 16 -15.56 -2.19 7.88
CA GLN A 16 -16.37 -3.08 8.72
C GLN A 16 -17.31 -3.98 7.91
N GLU A 17 -17.98 -3.43 6.90
CA GLU A 17 -18.85 -4.20 5.99
C GLU A 17 -18.10 -5.31 5.25
N PHE A 18 -16.86 -5.05 4.82
CA PHE A 18 -16.03 -6.03 4.13
C PHE A 18 -15.44 -7.07 5.10
N GLN A 19 -14.99 -6.66 6.28
CA GLN A 19 -14.56 -7.61 7.33
C GLN A 19 -15.69 -8.58 7.70
N ALA A 20 -16.93 -8.09 7.86
CA ALA A 20 -18.10 -8.93 8.14
C ALA A 20 -18.42 -9.94 7.01
N LYS A 21 -17.94 -9.67 5.79
CA LYS A 21 -18.05 -10.57 4.63
C LYS A 21 -16.81 -11.45 4.43
N GLY A 22 -15.87 -11.44 5.38
CA GLY A 22 -14.66 -12.25 5.33
C GLY A 22 -13.57 -11.70 4.42
N TYR A 23 -13.56 -10.38 4.16
CA TYR A 23 -12.50 -9.72 3.41
C TYR A 23 -11.48 -9.05 4.34
N ARG A 24 -10.19 -9.10 3.98
CA ARG A 24 -9.12 -8.28 4.55
C ARG A 24 -8.84 -7.07 3.67
N LEU A 25 -8.51 -5.94 4.28
CA LEU A 25 -7.83 -4.81 3.66
C LEU A 25 -6.36 -5.20 3.44
N THR A 26 -5.90 -5.07 2.22
CA THR A 26 -4.52 -5.36 1.83
C THR A 26 -3.69 -4.10 1.71
N ASP A 27 -4.34 -3.00 1.35
CA ASP A 27 -3.71 -1.74 1.02
C ASP A 27 -4.71 -0.59 1.19
N VAL A 28 -4.25 0.57 1.65
CA VAL A 28 -5.05 1.78 1.90
C VAL A 28 -4.31 3.04 1.50
N GLU A 29 -4.95 3.83 0.67
CA GLU A 29 -4.39 5.07 0.14
C GLU A 29 -5.12 6.29 0.66
N THR A 30 -4.43 7.41 0.79
CA THR A 30 -5.09 8.68 1.11
C THR A 30 -4.61 9.90 0.33
N TYR A 31 -5.56 10.66 -0.20
CA TYR A 31 -5.34 11.75 -1.15
C TYR A 31 -6.37 12.87 -0.95
N ASN A 32 -6.15 14.02 -1.57
CA ASN A 32 -7.06 15.15 -1.53
C ASN A 32 -7.89 15.25 -2.82
N ILE A 33 -9.20 15.42 -2.66
CA ILE A 33 -10.16 15.79 -3.72
C ILE A 33 -10.76 17.13 -3.32
N GLU A 34 -10.61 18.17 -4.15
CA GLU A 34 -11.19 19.50 -3.88
C GLU A 34 -10.95 20.04 -2.44
N ASN A 35 -9.78 19.74 -1.85
CA ASN A 35 -9.37 20.04 -0.46
C ASN A 35 -10.00 19.16 0.64
N PHE A 36 -10.74 18.12 0.29
CA PHE A 36 -11.20 17.09 1.22
C PHE A 36 -10.26 15.89 1.19
N ARG A 37 -9.87 15.43 2.36
CA ARG A 37 -9.08 14.20 2.54
C ARG A 37 -9.97 12.98 2.33
N CYS A 38 -9.67 12.22 1.29
CA CYS A 38 -10.36 10.99 0.91
C CYS A 38 -9.46 9.77 1.15
N TYR A 39 -10.10 8.61 1.19
CA TYR A 39 -9.46 7.31 1.39
C TYR A 39 -9.89 6.34 0.29
N ALA A 40 -8.95 5.54 -0.17
CA ALA A 40 -9.21 4.36 -0.98
C ALA A 40 -8.71 3.11 -0.24
N GLY A 41 -9.27 1.96 -0.59
CA GLY A 41 -8.77 0.70 -0.07
C GLY A 41 -8.92 -0.44 -1.08
N VAL A 42 -8.04 -1.42 -0.93
CA VAL A 42 -8.06 -2.68 -1.67
C VAL A 42 -8.32 -3.82 -0.70
N TRP A 43 -9.36 -4.61 -0.96
CA TRP A 43 -9.76 -5.74 -0.12
C TRP A 43 -9.76 -7.07 -0.87
N HIS A 44 -9.28 -8.14 -0.24
CA HIS A 44 -9.32 -9.51 -0.76
C HIS A 44 -10.13 -10.45 0.10
N GLU A 45 -10.72 -11.47 -0.52
CA GLU A 45 -11.53 -12.50 0.16
C GLU A 45 -10.61 -13.44 0.94
N GLU A 46 -10.21 -12.99 2.11
CA GLU A 46 -9.37 -13.71 3.05
C GLU A 46 -9.69 -13.17 4.44
N SER A 47 -10.37 -13.97 5.27
CA SER A 47 -10.81 -13.49 6.58
C SER A 47 -9.61 -13.17 7.48
N ASP A 48 -9.64 -11.96 8.02
CA ASP A 48 -8.68 -11.40 8.97
C ASP A 48 -9.41 -10.36 9.82
N SER A 49 -9.21 -10.38 11.13
CA SER A 49 -9.71 -9.31 11.98
C SER A 49 -8.67 -8.20 11.99
N GLN A 50 -9.04 -7.08 11.39
CA GLN A 50 -8.18 -5.92 11.21
C GLN A 50 -8.72 -4.68 11.92
N LEU A 51 -7.78 -3.87 12.39
CA LEU A 51 -8.02 -2.54 12.91
C LEU A 51 -7.37 -1.53 11.96
N VAL A 52 -8.07 -0.43 11.70
CA VAL A 52 -7.56 0.69 10.90
C VAL A 52 -7.83 1.97 11.66
N GLU A 53 -6.79 2.66 12.09
CA GLU A 53 -6.91 3.80 12.99
C GLU A 53 -5.93 4.91 12.63
N LYS A 54 -6.27 6.14 13.05
CA LYS A 54 -5.46 7.35 12.83
C LYS A 54 -4.84 7.83 14.14
N ALA A 55 -3.66 8.43 14.02
CA ALA A 55 -2.93 9.06 15.11
C ALA A 55 -2.48 10.47 14.75
N ASP A 56 -2.40 11.36 15.74
CA ASP A 56 -1.88 12.72 15.61
C ASP A 56 -0.38 12.75 15.94
N GLY A 57 0.41 12.36 14.95
CA GLY A 57 1.87 12.40 15.03
C GLY A 57 2.50 11.17 15.68
N TRP A 58 3.83 11.14 15.70
CA TRP A 58 4.59 9.92 15.95
C TRP A 58 4.45 9.36 17.36
N ASP A 59 4.26 10.20 18.37
CA ASP A 59 4.22 9.74 19.75
C ASP A 59 2.93 8.97 20.03
N GLU A 60 1.80 9.47 19.54
CA GLU A 60 0.52 8.77 19.59
C GLU A 60 0.56 7.48 18.76
N PHE A 61 1.08 7.54 17.52
CA PHE A 61 1.16 6.34 16.68
C PHE A 61 2.04 5.24 17.29
N LYS A 62 3.16 5.61 17.92
CA LYS A 62 4.01 4.63 18.63
C LYS A 62 3.29 4.03 19.84
N ALA A 63 2.55 4.83 20.61
CA ALA A 63 1.75 4.32 21.72
C ALA A 63 0.70 3.32 21.23
N MET A 64 -0.02 3.66 20.15
CA MET A 64 -0.96 2.75 19.49
C MET A 64 -0.27 1.48 18.99
N TRP A 65 0.89 1.58 18.35
CA TRP A 65 1.63 0.42 17.87
C TRP A 65 2.00 -0.54 19.00
N PHE A 66 2.48 -0.04 20.15
CA PHE A 66 2.74 -0.87 21.32
C PHE A 66 1.47 -1.51 21.88
N GLN A 67 0.38 -0.74 22.01
CA GLN A 67 -0.91 -1.25 22.47
C GLN A 67 -1.45 -2.36 21.55
N MET A 68 -1.43 -2.16 20.24
CA MET A 68 -1.90 -3.16 19.27
C MET A 68 -1.05 -4.42 19.29
N LYS A 69 0.28 -4.28 19.45
CA LYS A 69 1.19 -5.41 19.63
C LYS A 69 0.85 -6.24 20.87
N ASP A 70 0.58 -5.58 22.00
CA ASP A 70 0.21 -6.25 23.26
C ASP A 70 -1.15 -6.97 23.15
N GLN A 71 -2.03 -6.48 22.28
CA GLN A 71 -3.31 -7.13 21.93
C GLN A 71 -3.17 -8.25 20.88
N GLY A 72 -1.95 -8.55 20.43
CA GLY A 72 -1.69 -9.62 19.46
C GLY A 72 -1.75 -9.19 17.99
N TYR A 73 -2.01 -7.92 17.69
CA TYR A 73 -2.03 -7.42 16.32
C TYR A 73 -0.64 -7.08 15.78
N ARG A 74 -0.49 -7.02 14.46
CA ARG A 74 0.73 -6.62 13.74
C ARG A 74 0.42 -5.54 12.73
N LEU A 75 1.20 -4.47 12.74
CA LEU A 75 1.13 -3.42 11.73
C LEU A 75 1.55 -3.99 10.37
N THR A 76 0.73 -3.78 9.35
CA THR A 76 0.95 -4.29 7.99
C THR A 76 1.12 -3.21 6.95
N ASP A 77 0.66 -1.99 7.23
CA ASP A 77 0.53 -0.89 6.27
C ASP A 77 0.44 0.46 7.04
N VAL A 78 0.97 1.55 6.49
CA VAL A 78 0.99 2.88 7.10
C VAL A 78 0.97 4.04 6.10
N GLU A 79 0.02 4.96 6.27
CA GLU A 79 -0.03 6.20 5.50
C GLU A 79 0.44 7.40 6.33
N VAL A 80 1.24 8.30 5.76
CA VAL A 80 1.71 9.51 6.45
C VAL A 80 1.38 10.76 5.65
N TYR A 81 0.38 11.49 6.12
CA TYR A 81 -0.11 12.68 5.46
C TYR A 81 -0.21 13.88 6.39
N PHE A 82 -0.48 15.04 5.82
CA PHE A 82 -0.72 16.28 6.56
C PHE A 82 -2.16 16.73 6.37
N GLU A 83 -2.75 17.18 7.46
CA GLU A 83 -4.09 17.77 7.50
C GLU A 83 -4.08 18.94 8.48
N ASN A 84 -4.42 20.14 8.01
CA ASN A 84 -4.38 21.38 8.81
C ASN A 84 -3.02 21.58 9.52
N ASP A 85 -1.93 21.47 8.76
CA ASP A 85 -0.53 21.59 9.22
C ASP A 85 -0.11 20.58 10.32
N ARG A 86 -0.93 19.57 10.60
CA ARG A 86 -0.63 18.50 11.54
C ARG A 86 -0.33 17.23 10.78
N ARG A 87 0.76 16.54 11.16
CA ARG A 87 1.02 15.19 10.69
C ARG A 87 -0.05 14.26 11.24
N LYS A 88 -0.67 13.52 10.33
CA LYS A 88 -1.57 12.41 10.61
C LYS A 88 -0.89 11.13 10.15
N ILE A 89 -1.16 10.04 10.85
CA ILE A 89 -0.62 8.72 10.51
C ILE A 89 -1.79 7.74 10.58
N LEU A 90 -2.07 7.03 9.51
CA LEU A 90 -3.04 5.94 9.48
C LEU A 90 -2.26 4.63 9.52
N GLY A 91 -2.69 3.68 10.34
CA GLY A 91 -2.12 2.33 10.32
C GLY A 91 -3.17 1.27 10.09
N VAL A 92 -2.77 0.16 9.47
CA VAL A 92 -3.54 -1.08 9.40
C VAL A 92 -2.87 -2.15 10.24
N TRP A 93 -3.66 -2.78 11.10
CA TRP A 93 -3.20 -3.83 12.00
C TRP A 93 -3.97 -5.12 11.76
N SER A 94 -3.27 -6.23 11.55
CA SER A 94 -3.81 -7.57 11.40
C SER A 94 -3.65 -8.39 12.66
N SER A 95 -4.71 -9.10 13.08
CA SER A 95 -4.64 -10.10 14.15
C SER A 95 -4.21 -11.49 13.66
N LYS A 96 -4.31 -11.74 12.35
CA LYS A 96 -3.93 -13.00 11.73
C LYS A 96 -2.42 -13.19 11.65
N GLU A 97 -1.67 -12.11 11.50
CA GLU A 97 -0.22 -12.17 11.37
C GLU A 97 0.46 -12.40 12.72
N THR A 98 1.34 -13.40 12.80
CA THR A 98 2.01 -13.78 14.06
C THR A 98 3.50 -13.45 14.10
N TYR A 99 4.07 -12.99 12.97
CA TYR A 99 5.50 -12.65 12.85
C TYR A 99 5.88 -11.42 13.68
N GLU A 100 7.16 -11.27 14.02
CA GLU A 100 7.66 -10.01 14.59
C GLU A 100 7.57 -8.90 13.54
N VAL A 101 7.12 -7.72 13.95
CA VAL A 101 7.14 -6.50 13.13
C VAL A 101 8.13 -5.49 13.72
N ARG A 102 8.92 -4.87 12.85
CA ARG A 102 9.76 -3.72 13.15
C ARG A 102 9.31 -2.53 12.33
N PHE A 103 9.39 -1.36 12.94
CA PHE A 103 8.89 -0.11 12.41
C PHE A 103 9.96 0.97 12.60
N GLN A 104 10.29 1.71 11.55
CA GLN A 104 11.22 2.84 11.61
C GLN A 104 10.68 4.01 10.81
N VAL A 105 10.93 5.23 11.29
CA VAL A 105 10.33 6.46 10.76
C VAL A 105 11.37 7.55 10.59
N ASN A 106 11.03 8.58 9.82
CA ASN A 106 11.85 9.78 9.64
C ASN A 106 13.24 9.50 9.02
N LEU A 107 13.33 8.47 8.20
CA LEU A 107 14.56 8.06 7.54
C LEU A 107 14.82 8.93 6.30
N THR A 108 16.08 9.29 6.04
CA THR A 108 16.48 9.63 4.67
C THR A 108 16.49 8.36 3.81
N TRP A 109 16.53 8.51 2.48
CA TRP A 109 16.70 7.35 1.59
C TRP A 109 17.95 6.53 1.93
N GLN A 110 19.07 7.18 2.26
CA GLN A 110 20.29 6.47 2.65
C GLN A 110 20.09 5.66 3.93
N GLN A 111 19.46 6.26 4.95
CA GLN A 111 19.17 5.59 6.21
C GLN A 111 18.19 4.42 6.03
N LEU A 112 17.18 4.57 5.16
CA LEU A 112 16.28 3.49 4.80
C LEU A 112 17.03 2.33 4.14
N VAL A 113 17.91 2.59 3.18
CA VAL A 113 18.70 1.54 2.52
C VAL A 113 19.65 0.85 3.50
N GLU A 114 20.24 1.58 4.44
CA GLU A 114 21.06 1.02 5.52
C GLU A 114 20.23 0.13 6.46
N ALA A 115 19.05 0.61 6.87
CA ALA A 115 18.10 -0.15 7.70
C ALA A 115 17.64 -1.42 6.98
N TRP A 116 17.26 -1.31 5.70
CA TRP A 116 16.88 -2.44 4.85
C TRP A 116 17.98 -3.51 4.77
N LYS A 117 19.23 -3.11 4.50
CA LYS A 117 20.36 -4.05 4.47
C LYS A 117 20.64 -4.70 5.83
N LYS A 118 20.55 -3.92 6.91
CA LYS A 118 20.78 -4.42 8.27
C LYS A 118 19.70 -5.44 8.65
N LEU A 119 18.43 -5.06 8.49
CA LEU A 119 17.28 -5.89 8.83
C LEU A 119 17.20 -7.14 7.97
N ALA A 120 17.58 -7.08 6.68
CA ALA A 120 17.70 -8.26 5.84
C ALA A 120 18.68 -9.31 6.41
N LYS A 121 19.82 -8.88 6.98
CA LYS A 121 20.78 -9.79 7.64
C LYS A 121 20.23 -10.40 8.93
N GLU A 122 19.26 -9.74 9.54
CA GLU A 122 18.57 -10.18 10.75
C GLU A 122 17.31 -11.01 10.43
N GLY A 123 17.03 -11.31 9.16
CA GLY A 123 15.87 -12.10 8.75
C GLY A 123 14.56 -11.30 8.72
N PHE A 124 14.64 -10.00 8.40
CA PHE A 124 13.48 -9.13 8.25
C PHE A 124 13.30 -8.65 6.80
N LEU A 125 12.05 -8.53 6.39
CA LEU A 125 11.63 -8.19 5.03
C LEU A 125 10.88 -6.88 5.11
N LEU A 126 11.30 -5.86 4.34
CA LEU A 126 10.51 -4.64 4.16
C LEU A 126 9.25 -5.02 3.39
N ILE A 127 8.09 -4.70 3.94
CA ILE A 127 6.77 -5.05 3.37
C ILE A 127 5.94 -3.84 2.99
N ASP A 128 6.32 -2.66 3.47
CA ASP A 128 5.65 -1.41 3.21
C ASP A 128 6.66 -0.25 3.41
N LEU A 129 6.58 0.78 2.58
CA LEU A 129 7.50 1.90 2.46
C LEU A 129 6.78 3.22 2.16
N GLU A 130 6.26 3.93 3.15
CA GLU A 130 5.61 5.22 2.88
C GLU A 130 6.57 6.45 2.84
N PRO A 131 6.69 7.20 1.70
CA PRO A 131 7.42 8.46 1.59
C PRO A 131 6.53 9.67 1.88
N TYR A 132 6.96 10.51 2.82
CA TYR A 132 6.23 11.72 3.18
C TYR A 132 7.09 12.98 3.18
N ALA A 133 6.46 14.12 2.88
CA ALA A 133 7.10 15.42 2.93
C ALA A 133 7.36 15.84 4.39
N SER A 134 8.58 16.29 4.68
CA SER A 134 8.98 16.76 6.01
C SER A 134 9.99 17.90 5.88
N ARG A 135 9.56 19.11 6.26
CA ARG A 135 10.40 20.33 6.26
C ARG A 135 11.14 20.56 4.93
N GLY A 136 10.44 20.41 3.81
CA GLY A 136 11.00 20.61 2.46
C GLY A 136 11.87 19.46 1.93
N THR A 137 11.92 18.32 2.64
CA THR A 137 12.63 17.10 2.20
C THR A 137 11.69 15.90 2.26
N VAL A 138 11.95 14.85 1.47
CA VAL A 138 11.22 13.58 1.61
C VAL A 138 11.88 12.74 2.71
N ARG A 139 11.04 12.15 3.55
CA ARG A 139 11.42 11.17 4.57
C ARG A 139 10.62 9.90 4.33
N TYR A 140 11.14 8.79 4.84
CA TYR A 140 10.54 7.48 4.62
C TYR A 140 10.18 6.85 5.96
N VAL A 141 9.06 6.14 5.96
CA VAL A 141 8.70 5.11 6.92
C VAL A 141 9.08 3.76 6.32
N GLY A 142 9.31 2.77 7.17
CA GLY A 142 9.33 1.40 6.70
C GLY A 142 8.70 0.48 7.72
N ILE A 143 8.00 -0.53 7.22
CA ILE A 143 7.52 -1.66 8.00
C ILE A 143 8.27 -2.91 7.56
N TRP A 144 8.84 -3.62 8.52
CA TRP A 144 9.50 -4.89 8.28
C TRP A 144 8.83 -6.00 9.05
N LYS A 145 8.61 -7.15 8.40
CA LYS A 145 8.23 -8.38 9.08
C LYS A 145 9.38 -9.36 9.18
N ALA A 146 9.41 -10.17 10.24
CA ALA A 146 10.29 -11.33 10.28
C ALA A 146 9.91 -12.33 9.19
N GLY A 147 10.90 -12.76 8.40
CA GLY A 147 10.73 -13.74 7.34
C GLY A 147 12.08 -14.34 6.96
N LYS A 148 12.16 -15.67 6.92
CA LYS A 148 13.43 -16.38 6.68
C LYS A 148 13.83 -16.32 5.20
N ASP A 149 15.08 -15.97 4.95
CA ASP A 149 15.83 -16.21 3.69
C ASP A 149 15.20 -15.70 2.38
N ILE A 150 14.30 -14.73 2.43
CA ILE A 150 13.74 -14.14 1.21
C ILE A 150 14.68 -13.05 0.70
N LYS A 151 15.27 -13.26 -0.48
CA LYS A 151 16.04 -12.21 -1.16
C LYS A 151 15.05 -11.17 -1.68
N HIS A 152 15.02 -9.96 -1.15
CA HIS A 152 14.21 -8.86 -1.71
C HIS A 152 15.05 -7.92 -2.58
N ARG A 153 14.36 -7.01 -3.28
CA ARG A 153 14.97 -5.83 -3.93
C ARG A 153 14.25 -4.58 -3.45
N LEU A 154 15.01 -3.51 -3.32
CA LEU A 154 14.55 -2.15 -3.07
C LEU A 154 15.21 -1.26 -4.12
N TRP A 155 14.43 -0.39 -4.76
CA TRP A 155 14.95 0.56 -5.75
C TRP A 155 14.22 1.89 -5.65
N LYS A 156 14.94 2.99 -5.93
CA LYS A 156 14.37 4.32 -6.15
C LYS A 156 14.77 4.80 -7.53
N ALA A 157 13.79 5.18 -8.33
CA ALA A 157 13.99 5.73 -9.66
C ALA A 157 13.62 7.22 -9.71
N SER A 158 14.32 7.98 -10.56
CA SER A 158 14.05 9.41 -10.78
C SER A 158 13.20 9.67 -12.02
N SER A 159 12.70 8.62 -12.67
CA SER A 159 11.77 8.70 -13.79
C SER A 159 11.01 7.38 -13.97
N TRP A 160 9.86 7.45 -14.64
CA TRP A 160 9.09 6.26 -15.00
C TRP A 160 9.89 5.31 -15.91
N GLY A 161 10.65 5.85 -16.87
CA GLY A 161 11.45 5.04 -17.79
C GLY A 161 12.50 4.20 -17.05
N GLU A 162 13.15 4.79 -16.05
CA GLU A 162 14.10 4.09 -15.18
C GLU A 162 13.39 3.02 -14.33
N PHE A 163 12.28 3.36 -13.69
CA PHE A 163 11.51 2.41 -12.87
C PHE A 163 11.04 1.21 -13.69
N ARG A 164 10.43 1.46 -14.86
CA ARG A 164 9.95 0.43 -15.78
C ARG A 164 11.09 -0.47 -16.28
N SER A 165 12.28 0.09 -16.51
CA SER A 165 13.47 -0.70 -16.87
C SER A 165 13.85 -1.66 -15.74
N LYS A 166 13.90 -1.18 -14.49
CA LYS A 166 14.19 -2.00 -13.32
C LYS A 166 13.13 -3.04 -13.03
N TRP A 167 11.84 -2.71 -13.18
CA TRP A 167 10.73 -3.66 -13.07
C TRP A 167 10.90 -4.84 -14.05
N ARG A 168 11.31 -4.57 -15.30
CA ARG A 168 11.58 -5.62 -16.30
C ARG A 168 12.85 -6.43 -16.00
N GLU A 169 13.91 -5.76 -15.55
CA GLU A 169 15.17 -6.40 -15.15
C GLU A 169 14.95 -7.39 -14.00
N PHE A 170 14.30 -6.94 -12.93
CA PHE A 170 13.95 -7.77 -11.78
C PHE A 170 12.95 -8.86 -12.16
N GLY A 171 11.98 -8.57 -13.02
CA GLY A 171 11.07 -9.58 -13.59
C GLY A 171 11.80 -10.77 -14.23
N ARG A 172 12.77 -10.50 -15.11
CA ARG A 172 13.62 -11.52 -15.74
C ARG A 172 14.51 -12.27 -14.74
N ALA A 173 14.84 -11.64 -13.62
CA ALA A 173 15.62 -12.24 -12.55
C ALA A 173 14.77 -13.01 -11.51
N GLY A 174 13.48 -13.22 -11.76
CA GLY A 174 12.59 -13.99 -10.86
C GLY A 174 12.07 -13.19 -9.68
N TYR A 175 11.94 -11.87 -9.82
CA TYR A 175 11.40 -10.97 -8.81
C TYR A 175 10.08 -10.35 -9.27
N ARG A 176 9.19 -10.04 -8.31
CA ARG A 176 7.87 -9.45 -8.52
C ARG A 176 7.68 -8.26 -7.61
N LEU A 177 7.25 -7.16 -8.20
CA LEU A 177 6.87 -5.95 -7.48
C LEU A 177 5.63 -6.27 -6.66
N PHE A 178 5.57 -5.79 -5.44
CA PHE A 178 4.36 -5.92 -4.61
C PHE A 178 3.96 -4.63 -3.90
N ASP A 179 4.75 -3.57 -4.04
CA ASP A 179 4.62 -2.27 -3.40
C ASP A 179 5.36 -1.25 -4.27
N ILE A 180 4.71 -0.14 -4.63
CA ILE A 180 5.26 0.95 -5.46
C ILE A 180 4.72 2.31 -5.03
N GLU A 181 5.56 3.06 -4.36
CA GLU A 181 5.25 4.47 -4.09
C GLU A 181 5.46 5.40 -5.29
N ILE A 182 4.57 6.38 -5.45
CA ILE A 182 4.70 7.47 -6.43
C ILE A 182 4.63 8.83 -5.74
N PHE A 183 5.78 9.50 -5.63
CA PHE A 183 5.88 10.75 -4.86
C PHE A 183 6.71 11.83 -5.58
N ARG A 184 6.69 13.06 -5.05
CA ARG A 184 7.51 14.18 -5.56
C ARG A 184 8.62 14.54 -4.59
N GLU A 185 9.85 14.62 -5.10
CA GLU A 185 11.02 15.10 -4.37
C GLU A 185 11.66 16.24 -5.17
N ALA A 186 11.68 17.45 -4.60
CA ALA A 186 12.14 18.67 -5.28
C ALA A 186 11.46 18.92 -6.65
N GLY A 187 10.15 18.70 -6.72
CA GLY A 187 9.33 18.89 -7.93
C GLY A 187 9.42 17.75 -8.95
N ILE A 188 10.35 16.81 -8.78
CA ILE A 188 10.55 15.67 -9.67
C ILE A 188 9.72 14.50 -9.16
N LYS A 189 8.90 13.90 -10.04
CA LYS A 189 8.18 12.65 -9.74
C LYS A 189 9.17 11.49 -9.66
N LYS A 190 9.13 10.75 -8.55
CA LYS A 190 10.00 9.62 -8.23
C LYS A 190 9.16 8.40 -7.92
N TYR A 191 9.81 7.25 -7.99
CA TYR A 191 9.18 5.96 -7.77
C TYR A 191 10.06 5.16 -6.84
N THR A 192 9.49 4.59 -5.79
CA THR A 192 10.13 3.48 -5.08
C THR A 192 9.41 2.19 -5.37
N GLY A 193 10.05 1.08 -5.04
CA GLY A 193 9.37 -0.19 -5.13
C GLY A 193 10.07 -1.25 -4.31
N ILE A 194 9.29 -2.22 -3.89
CA ILE A 194 9.76 -3.40 -3.19
C ILE A 194 9.41 -4.63 -4.00
N TRP A 195 10.41 -5.48 -4.21
CA TRP A 195 10.23 -6.75 -4.90
C TRP A 195 10.56 -7.93 -4.00
N SER A 196 9.80 -9.00 -4.16
CA SER A 196 10.07 -10.32 -3.58
C SER A 196 10.32 -11.34 -4.71
N PRO A 197 10.97 -12.48 -4.43
CA PRO A 197 11.06 -13.57 -5.37
C PRO A 197 9.67 -14.06 -5.77
N GLY A 198 9.49 -14.40 -7.03
CA GLY A 198 8.23 -14.93 -7.53
C GLY A 198 8.34 -15.34 -8.99
N GLU A 199 7.67 -16.42 -9.33
CA GLU A 199 7.51 -16.91 -10.71
C GLU A 199 6.10 -16.65 -11.23
N ASP A 200 5.23 -16.13 -10.35
CA ASP A 200 3.82 -15.87 -10.58
C ASP A 200 3.58 -14.82 -11.69
N ASN A 201 2.41 -14.85 -12.34
CA ASN A 201 2.03 -13.83 -13.30
C ASN A 201 1.83 -12.50 -12.58
N TYR A 202 2.24 -11.41 -13.23
CA TYR A 202 2.21 -10.08 -12.63
C TYR A 202 1.93 -9.01 -13.68
N ARG A 203 1.30 -7.92 -13.22
CA ARG A 203 1.01 -6.73 -14.02
C ARG A 203 1.25 -5.49 -13.17
N MET A 204 1.45 -4.39 -13.86
CA MET A 204 1.46 -3.06 -13.28
C MET A 204 0.80 -2.14 -14.31
N TRP A 205 0.00 -1.21 -13.82
CA TRP A 205 -0.63 -0.17 -14.62
C TRP A 205 -0.57 1.12 -13.82
N VAL A 206 0.06 2.15 -14.38
CA VAL A 206 0.41 3.37 -13.64
C VAL A 206 -0.16 4.59 -14.32
N GLU A 207 -0.30 5.65 -13.52
CA GLU A 207 -0.58 7.01 -13.97
C GLU A 207 -1.79 7.12 -14.90
N ALA A 208 -2.85 6.35 -14.63
CA ALA A 208 -4.05 6.32 -15.47
C ALA A 208 -5.20 7.12 -14.87
N PRO A 209 -6.02 7.81 -15.70
CA PRO A 209 -7.35 8.25 -15.28
C PRO A 209 -8.18 7.06 -14.80
N TRP A 210 -9.14 7.32 -13.89
CA TRP A 210 -9.94 6.29 -13.25
C TRP A 210 -10.63 5.35 -14.25
N GLU A 211 -11.22 5.90 -15.31
CA GLU A 211 -11.97 5.14 -16.31
C GLU A 211 -11.06 4.10 -17.00
N ASN A 212 -9.84 4.51 -17.34
CA ASN A 212 -8.84 3.62 -17.96
C ASN A 212 -8.28 2.62 -16.94
N PHE A 213 -8.07 3.04 -15.70
CA PHE A 213 -7.59 2.18 -14.62
C PHE A 213 -8.58 1.05 -14.32
N GLN A 214 -9.87 1.37 -14.24
CA GLN A 214 -10.94 0.38 -14.02
C GLN A 214 -10.98 -0.69 -15.12
N VAL A 215 -10.86 -0.29 -16.39
CA VAL A 215 -10.83 -1.23 -17.51
C VAL A 215 -9.68 -2.22 -17.37
N ARG A 216 -8.47 -1.74 -17.04
CA ARG A 216 -7.29 -2.60 -16.86
C ARG A 216 -7.38 -3.46 -15.62
N LYS A 217 -7.91 -2.92 -14.52
CA LYS A 217 -8.17 -3.68 -13.31
C LYS A 217 -9.07 -4.88 -13.61
N ILE A 218 -10.22 -4.68 -14.27
CA ILE A 218 -11.14 -5.76 -14.62
C ILE A 218 -10.46 -6.77 -15.53
N GLN A 219 -9.70 -6.30 -16.53
CA GLN A 219 -8.94 -7.19 -17.41
C GLN A 219 -7.97 -8.08 -16.61
N PHE A 220 -7.19 -7.51 -15.70
CA PHE A 220 -6.21 -8.26 -14.91
C PHE A 220 -6.86 -9.22 -13.91
N GLU A 221 -8.00 -8.85 -13.33
CA GLU A 221 -8.80 -9.75 -12.48
C GLU A 221 -9.31 -10.95 -13.29
N LEU A 222 -9.77 -10.76 -14.53
CA LEU A 222 -10.15 -11.85 -15.45
C LEU A 222 -8.95 -12.73 -15.85
N GLU A 223 -7.74 -12.18 -15.84
CA GLU A 223 -6.48 -12.93 -16.01
C GLU A 223 -6.04 -13.68 -14.72
N GLY A 224 -6.85 -13.64 -13.65
CA GLY A 224 -6.58 -14.32 -12.38
C GLY A 224 -5.54 -13.61 -11.52
N LEU A 225 -5.44 -12.29 -11.64
CA LEU A 225 -4.53 -11.45 -10.86
C LEU A 225 -5.27 -10.62 -9.83
N TYR A 226 -4.61 -10.37 -8.70
CA TYR A 226 -5.13 -9.62 -7.57
C TYR A 226 -4.27 -8.38 -7.38
N MET A 227 -4.91 -7.23 -7.21
CA MET A 227 -4.25 -5.97 -6.91
C MET A 227 -3.65 -6.07 -5.51
N VAL A 228 -2.33 -5.97 -5.39
CA VAL A 228 -1.64 -6.04 -4.09
C VAL A 228 -1.30 -4.67 -3.55
N ASP A 229 -1.45 -3.63 -4.38
CA ASP A 229 -0.98 -2.28 -4.14
C ASP A 229 -1.71 -1.32 -5.09
N LEU A 230 -2.10 -0.16 -4.59
CA LEU A 230 -2.79 0.94 -5.26
C LEU A 230 -2.07 2.23 -4.88
N GLU A 231 -1.91 3.13 -5.83
CA GLU A 231 -1.44 4.50 -5.55
C GLU A 231 -2.46 5.48 -6.10
N VAL A 232 -2.75 6.53 -5.35
CA VAL A 232 -3.65 7.59 -5.82
C VAL A 232 -3.00 8.97 -5.67
N GLU A 233 -2.71 9.60 -6.81
CA GLU A 233 -2.21 10.98 -6.82
C GLU A 233 -3.33 11.99 -6.51
N ASP A 234 -2.98 13.07 -5.78
CA ASP A 234 -3.85 14.22 -5.48
C ASP A 234 -4.45 14.90 -6.72
N ASP A 235 -5.59 15.58 -6.52
CA ASP A 235 -6.17 16.51 -7.49
C ASP A 235 -5.24 17.71 -7.83
N PRO A 236 -5.43 18.39 -8.98
CA PRO A 236 -6.45 18.17 -10.03
C PRO A 236 -6.02 17.15 -11.10
N HIS A 237 -4.91 16.44 -10.86
CA HIS A 237 -4.36 15.48 -11.81
C HIS A 237 -4.46 14.07 -11.26
N ARG A 238 -5.62 13.72 -10.70
CA ARG A 238 -5.86 12.39 -10.14
C ARG A 238 -5.47 11.30 -11.13
N ARG A 239 -4.55 10.47 -10.68
CA ARG A 239 -4.00 9.33 -11.41
C ARG A 239 -3.94 8.15 -10.48
N PHE A 240 -4.28 6.99 -11.03
CA PHE A 240 -4.29 5.72 -10.33
C PHE A 240 -3.17 4.85 -10.88
N SER A 241 -2.42 4.27 -9.96
CA SER A 241 -1.47 3.22 -10.26
C SER A 241 -1.77 1.99 -9.43
N GLY A 242 -1.34 0.83 -9.90
CA GLY A 242 -1.51 -0.39 -9.13
C GLY A 242 -0.59 -1.49 -9.59
N VAL A 243 -0.40 -2.45 -8.69
CA VAL A 243 0.39 -3.65 -8.91
C VAL A 243 -0.51 -4.85 -8.72
N TRP A 244 -0.40 -5.81 -9.63
CA TRP A 244 -1.13 -7.05 -9.54
C TRP A 244 -0.18 -8.24 -9.56
N ARG A 245 -0.47 -9.22 -8.71
CA ARG A 245 0.24 -10.49 -8.64
C ARG A 245 -0.73 -11.65 -8.71
N HIS A 246 -0.22 -12.82 -9.04
CA HIS A 246 -1.01 -14.04 -9.01
C HIS A 246 -0.93 -14.66 -7.61
N GLY A 247 -2.10 -14.89 -6.99
CA GLY A 247 -2.26 -15.36 -5.61
C GLY A 247 -3.70 -15.80 -5.35
N HIS A 248 -3.94 -16.61 -4.31
CA HIS A 248 -5.22 -17.30 -4.10
C HIS A 248 -6.37 -16.40 -3.59
N SER A 249 -7.39 -16.13 -4.42
CA SER A 249 -8.76 -16.38 -3.94
C SER A 249 -9.18 -17.73 -4.53
N ARG A 250 -9.65 -18.66 -3.71
CA ARG A 250 -10.12 -19.96 -4.21
C ARG A 250 -11.16 -19.72 -5.30
N LEU A 251 -10.98 -20.40 -6.43
CA LEU A 251 -11.96 -20.74 -7.47
C LEU A 251 -13.29 -19.98 -7.34
N ARG A 252 -13.49 -18.95 -8.17
CA ARG A 252 -14.84 -18.68 -8.66
C ARG A 252 -14.91 -19.22 -10.08
N GLU A 253 -15.75 -20.23 -10.26
CA GLU A 253 -16.23 -20.66 -11.58
C GLU A 253 -17.22 -19.65 -12.19
N ASP A 254 -17.53 -18.56 -11.48
CA ASP A 254 -18.38 -17.49 -11.99
C ASP A 254 -17.63 -16.14 -12.01
N PRO A 255 -17.71 -15.38 -13.11
CA PRO A 255 -17.20 -14.02 -13.14
C PRO A 255 -17.88 -13.18 -12.04
N PRO A 256 -17.15 -12.31 -11.33
CA PRO A 256 -17.74 -11.47 -10.30
C PRO A 256 -18.87 -10.63 -10.90
N SER A 257 -20.06 -10.71 -10.32
CA SER A 257 -21.14 -9.78 -10.61
C SER A 257 -20.74 -8.40 -10.08
N TYR A 258 -20.23 -7.53 -10.96
CA TYR A 258 -19.95 -6.15 -10.63
C TYR A 258 -21.28 -5.41 -10.39
N LYS A 259 -21.58 -5.08 -9.13
CA LYS A 259 -22.54 -4.00 -8.82
C LYS A 259 -21.75 -2.72 -8.60
N GLU A 260 -21.94 -1.76 -9.50
CA GLU A 260 -21.54 -0.39 -9.27
C GLU A 260 -22.15 0.11 -7.95
N LEU A 261 -21.31 0.55 -7.00
CA LEU A 261 -21.77 1.34 -5.88
C LEU A 261 -21.25 2.76 -6.09
N ARG A 262 -21.97 3.51 -6.95
CA ARG A 262 -21.93 4.96 -6.93
C ARG A 262 -22.66 5.41 -5.65
N THR A 263 -21.99 6.08 -4.74
CA THR A 263 -22.68 6.92 -3.76
C THR A 263 -23.14 8.18 -4.47
N GLY A 264 -24.34 8.14 -5.05
CA GLY A 264 -25.08 9.33 -5.44
C GLY A 264 -25.44 10.13 -4.20
N GLY A 265 -25.34 11.45 -4.30
CA GLY A 265 -25.54 12.40 -3.22
C GLY A 265 -27.00 12.58 -2.78
N GLU A 266 -27.12 13.47 -1.80
CA GLU A 266 -28.23 14.39 -1.62
C GLU A 266 -27.70 15.81 -1.86
#